data_AF-A0A1E3SI53-F1
#
_entry.id   AF-A0A1E3SI53-F1
#
_cell.length_a   1.000
_cell.length_b   1.000
_cell.length_c   1.000
_cell.angle_alpha   90.00
_cell.angle_beta   90.00
_cell.angle_gamma   90.00
#
_symmetry.space_group_name_H-M   'P 1'
#
loop_
_entity.id
_entity.type
_entity.pdbx_description
1 polymer ?
#
loop_
_entity_poly.entity_id
_entity_poly.type
_entity_poly.pdbx_seq_one_letter_code
_entity_poly.pdbx_strand_id
1 'polypeptide(L)'
;MHTALCDKLGIEFPIFAFTHCRDVVVAVSKAGGFGVLGAVGFTPEQLEIELKWIDENIGDHPYGVDIVIPNKYEGMDSHLSAEELANTLRAMVPQEHLDFAKKILADHGVPVEDSDADSLQLLGWTEATATPQVEVALKHPKVTMIANALGTPPADMIKHIHDEGRVVAALCGSPRQARKHADAGVDIIIAQGGEAGGHCGEVGSIVLWPQVVKEVAPIPVLGAGGIGSGQQIAAALALGCQGAWTGSQWLMVEESSNTPVQQAAYIKADSRDTVRSRSFTGKPARMLRNDWTEAWEQPDNPKPLGMPLQYMVSGMAVRATNRYPNESVDVAFNPVGQVVGQFRKVEKSAAVIERWVQEYLEATGKLNELNEAAGV
;
A
#
# COMPACT_ATOMS: atom_id res chain seq x y z
N MET A 1 15.49 -15.93 11.30
CA MET A 1 15.13 -14.71 10.54
C MET A 1 14.62 -13.68 11.56
N HIS A 2 15.52 -12.90 12.17
CA HIS A 2 15.19 -12.00 13.28
C HIS A 2 16.16 -10.80 13.25
N THR A 3 15.66 -9.59 13.48
CA THR A 3 16.44 -8.33 13.41
C THR A 3 16.19 -7.47 14.63
N ALA A 4 17.00 -6.43 14.87
CA ALA A 4 16.77 -5.51 15.99
C ALA A 4 15.41 -4.79 15.93
N LEU A 5 14.83 -4.66 14.74
CA LEU A 5 13.48 -4.12 14.57
C LEU A 5 12.40 -5.08 15.11
N CYS A 6 12.64 -6.39 15.06
CA CYS A 6 11.76 -7.38 15.68
C CYS A 6 11.68 -7.16 17.19
N ASP A 7 12.82 -6.98 17.86
CA ASP A 7 12.88 -6.68 19.30
C ASP A 7 12.16 -5.35 19.62
N LYS A 8 12.41 -4.31 18.82
CA LYS A 8 11.80 -2.98 19.02
C LYS A 8 10.27 -3.01 18.95
N LEU A 9 9.71 -3.83 18.05
CA LEU A 9 8.27 -3.89 17.80
C LEU A 9 7.58 -5.07 18.48
N GLY A 10 8.31 -6.00 19.11
CA GLY A 10 7.73 -7.17 19.75
C GLY A 10 7.14 -8.19 18.77
N ILE A 11 7.80 -8.42 17.64
CA ILE A 11 7.39 -9.40 16.62
C ILE A 11 8.43 -10.50 16.42
N GLU A 12 8.02 -11.64 15.87
CA GLU A 12 8.89 -12.80 15.66
C GLU A 12 9.70 -12.67 14.37
N PHE A 13 9.01 -12.38 13.26
CA PHE A 13 9.59 -12.27 11.93
C PHE A 13 9.49 -10.84 11.41
N PRO A 14 10.53 -10.30 10.72
CA PRO A 14 10.53 -8.95 10.18
C PRO A 14 9.71 -8.85 8.87
N ILE A 15 8.47 -9.33 8.90
CA ILE A 15 7.54 -9.40 7.77
C ILE A 15 6.35 -8.50 8.09
N PHE A 16 6.20 -7.43 7.32
CA PHE A 16 5.17 -6.41 7.50
C PHE A 16 4.12 -6.55 6.39
N ALA A 17 2.87 -6.76 6.78
CA ALA A 17 1.77 -6.95 5.85
C ALA A 17 0.91 -5.69 5.73
N PHE A 18 1.12 -4.93 4.65
CA PHE A 18 0.22 -3.84 4.28
C PHE A 18 -1.02 -4.39 3.57
N THR A 19 -2.20 -4.11 4.11
CA THR A 19 -3.47 -4.68 3.64
C THR A 19 -4.64 -3.75 3.90
N HIS A 20 -5.70 -3.88 3.10
CA HIS A 20 -6.99 -3.22 3.34
C HIS A 20 -8.01 -4.12 4.07
N CYS A 21 -7.59 -5.33 4.49
CA CYS A 21 -8.44 -6.30 5.17
C CYS A 21 -8.00 -6.47 6.62
N ARG A 22 -8.86 -6.10 7.58
CA ARG A 22 -8.60 -6.28 9.02
C ARG A 22 -8.31 -7.74 9.41
N ASP A 23 -8.93 -8.71 8.73
CA ASP A 23 -8.71 -10.15 8.96
C ASP A 23 -7.27 -10.57 8.64
N VAL A 24 -6.68 -10.02 7.56
CA VAL A 24 -5.26 -10.23 7.22
C VAL A 24 -4.35 -9.63 8.29
N VAL A 25 -4.66 -8.43 8.79
CA VAL A 25 -3.88 -7.78 9.88
C VAL A 25 -3.80 -8.71 11.08
N VAL A 26 -4.93 -9.26 11.52
CA VAL A 26 -5.01 -10.20 12.64
C VAL A 26 -4.25 -11.49 12.32
N ALA A 27 -4.47 -12.09 11.14
CA ALA A 27 -3.90 -13.39 10.80
C ALA A 27 -2.37 -13.35 10.67
N VAL A 28 -1.82 -12.30 10.04
CA VAL A 28 -0.36 -12.11 9.93
C VAL A 28 0.27 -11.85 11.29
N SER A 29 -0.34 -11.00 12.12
CA SER A 29 0.20 -10.66 13.44
C SER A 29 0.24 -11.88 14.36
N LYS A 30 -0.80 -12.73 14.33
CA LYS A 30 -0.82 -14.01 15.05
C LYS A 30 0.17 -15.04 14.52
N ALA A 31 0.55 -14.95 13.24
CA ALA A 31 1.55 -15.82 12.63
C ALA A 31 3.00 -15.34 12.87
N GLY A 32 3.19 -14.29 13.69
CA GLY A 32 4.51 -13.77 14.07
C GLY A 32 5.03 -12.62 13.22
N GLY A 33 4.27 -12.19 12.19
CA GLY A 33 4.56 -10.98 11.42
C GLY A 33 3.98 -9.71 12.07
N PHE A 34 3.92 -8.62 11.30
CA PHE A 34 3.35 -7.34 11.72
C PHE A 34 2.28 -6.88 10.72
N GLY A 35 1.01 -6.91 11.11
CA GLY A 35 -0.08 -6.41 10.26
C GLY A 35 -0.14 -4.88 10.23
N VAL A 36 -0.44 -4.30 9.07
CA VAL A 36 -0.64 -2.86 8.88
C VAL A 36 -1.93 -2.61 8.08
N LEU A 37 -2.91 -1.96 8.72
CA LEU A 37 -4.18 -1.60 8.09
C LEU A 37 -4.03 -0.30 7.28
N GLY A 38 -4.30 -0.35 5.97
CA GLY A 38 -4.39 0.84 5.14
C GLY A 38 -5.72 1.58 5.34
N ALA A 39 -5.68 2.77 5.93
CA ALA A 39 -6.85 3.57 6.28
C ALA A 39 -7.25 4.60 5.22
N VAL A 40 -6.59 4.59 4.05
CA VAL A 40 -6.92 5.50 2.94
C VAL A 40 -8.39 5.33 2.52
N GLY A 41 -9.15 6.43 2.59
CA GLY A 41 -10.56 6.44 2.23
C GLY A 41 -11.54 6.10 3.36
N PHE A 42 -11.07 5.77 4.56
CA PHE A 42 -11.94 5.59 5.74
C PHE A 42 -12.33 6.93 6.35
N THR A 43 -13.57 7.04 6.83
CA THR A 43 -13.90 8.07 7.83
C THR A 43 -13.32 7.68 9.20
N PRO A 44 -13.16 8.63 10.14
CA PRO A 44 -12.73 8.30 11.51
C PRO A 44 -13.62 7.26 12.18
N GLU A 45 -14.94 7.29 11.94
CA GLU A 45 -15.89 6.31 12.47
C GLU A 45 -15.70 4.92 11.87
N GLN A 46 -15.45 4.84 10.55
CA GLN A 46 -15.13 3.57 9.90
C GLN A 46 -13.81 3.00 10.43
N LEU A 47 -12.79 3.86 10.58
CA LEU A 47 -11.51 3.44 11.15
C LEU A 47 -11.69 2.90 12.58
N GLU A 48 -12.42 3.60 13.45
CA GLU A 48 -12.74 3.13 14.81
C GLU A 48 -13.41 1.74 14.80
N ILE A 49 -14.38 1.51 13.91
CA ILE A 49 -15.04 0.20 13.78
C ILE A 49 -14.03 -0.90 13.44
N GLU A 50 -13.15 -0.63 12.49
CA GLU A 50 -12.15 -1.59 12.03
C GLU A 50 -11.08 -1.87 13.09
N LEU A 51 -10.55 -0.82 13.74
CA LEU A 51 -9.53 -0.93 14.79
C LEU A 51 -10.08 -1.62 16.04
N LYS A 52 -11.31 -1.31 16.45
CA LYS A 52 -11.97 -2.02 17.54
C LYS A 52 -12.12 -3.51 17.25
N TRP A 53 -12.52 -3.86 16.04
CA TRP A 53 -12.60 -5.27 15.64
C TRP A 53 -11.22 -5.94 15.67
N ILE A 54 -10.17 -5.27 15.19
CA ILE A 54 -8.80 -5.80 15.25
C ILE A 54 -8.41 -6.03 16.71
N ASP A 55 -8.60 -5.05 17.59
CA ASP A 55 -8.24 -5.15 19.01
C ASP A 55 -8.92 -6.32 19.72
N GLU A 56 -10.19 -6.60 19.40
CA GLU A 56 -10.97 -7.72 19.92
C GLU A 56 -10.47 -9.08 19.41
N ASN A 57 -9.86 -9.13 18.22
CA ASN A 57 -9.50 -10.38 17.54
C ASN A 57 -8.00 -10.66 17.50
N ILE A 58 -7.14 -9.66 17.73
CA ILE A 58 -5.69 -9.77 17.53
C ILE A 58 -4.95 -10.37 18.73
N GLY A 59 -5.58 -10.50 19.91
CA GLY A 59 -4.88 -10.91 21.13
C GLY A 59 -3.90 -9.83 21.60
N ASP A 60 -2.71 -10.20 22.06
CA ASP A 60 -1.70 -9.26 22.57
C ASP A 60 -0.71 -8.78 21.49
N HIS A 61 -0.95 -9.12 20.23
CA HIS A 61 -0.02 -8.79 19.14
C HIS A 61 -0.17 -7.31 18.72
N PRO A 62 0.96 -6.60 18.50
CA PRO A 62 0.95 -5.23 18.01
C PRO A 62 0.65 -5.18 16.51
N TYR A 63 0.14 -4.05 16.06
CA TYR A 63 -0.10 -3.77 14.65
C TYR A 63 0.07 -2.29 14.33
N GLY A 64 0.01 -1.94 13.05
CA GLY A 64 0.11 -0.56 12.59
C GLY A 64 -1.08 -0.12 11.75
N VAL A 65 -1.13 1.19 11.52
CA VAL A 65 -2.11 1.82 10.64
C VAL A 65 -1.37 2.71 9.65
N ASP A 66 -1.65 2.55 8.36
CA ASP A 66 -1.13 3.41 7.30
C ASP A 66 -2.17 4.50 6.98
N ILE A 67 -1.77 5.75 7.19
CA ILE A 67 -2.59 6.96 7.05
C ILE A 67 -1.84 7.92 6.12
N VAL A 68 -2.54 8.49 5.14
CA VAL A 68 -1.95 9.51 4.26
C VAL A 68 -1.98 10.85 4.97
N ILE A 69 -0.81 11.31 5.41
CA ILE A 69 -0.62 12.59 6.11
C ILE A 69 0.10 13.56 5.16
N PRO A 70 -0.64 14.33 4.34
CA PRO A 70 -0.04 15.23 3.37
C PRO A 70 0.64 16.42 4.07
N ASN A 71 1.82 16.82 3.57
CA ASN A 71 2.50 18.02 4.07
C ASN A 71 1.95 19.31 3.42
N LYS A 72 1.40 19.21 2.20
CA LYS A 72 0.69 20.27 1.44
C LYS A 72 -0.18 19.63 0.34
N TYR A 73 -1.38 20.17 0.10
CA TYR A 73 -2.12 19.97 -1.16
C TYR A 73 -2.73 21.30 -1.66
N GLU A 74 -3.07 21.36 -2.95
CA GLU A 74 -3.74 22.52 -3.55
C GLU A 74 -5.09 22.77 -2.87
N GLY A 75 -5.23 23.90 -2.17
CA GLY A 75 -6.42 24.24 -1.40
C GLY A 75 -6.20 24.40 0.11
N MET A 76 -5.00 24.14 0.65
CA MET A 76 -4.71 24.44 2.08
C MET A 76 -4.86 25.92 2.45
N ASP A 77 -4.82 26.82 1.46
CA ASP A 77 -5.09 28.26 1.66
C ASP A 77 -6.56 28.63 1.41
N SER A 78 -7.43 27.67 1.15
CA SER A 78 -8.86 27.90 0.97
C SER A 78 -9.57 27.73 2.31
N HIS A 79 -10.25 28.76 2.81
CA HIS A 79 -11.14 28.69 3.97
C HIS A 79 -12.42 27.85 3.69
N LEU A 80 -12.36 26.94 2.72
CA LEU A 80 -13.47 26.13 2.27
C LEU A 80 -13.61 24.92 3.17
N SER A 81 -14.86 24.59 3.49
CA SER A 81 -15.20 23.28 4.05
C SER A 81 -14.80 22.16 3.08
N ALA A 82 -14.63 20.95 3.61
CA ALA A 82 -14.33 19.76 2.80
C ALA A 82 -15.35 19.52 1.68
N GLU A 83 -16.62 19.86 1.92
CA GLU A 83 -17.71 19.74 0.93
C GLU A 83 -17.61 20.79 -0.19
N GLU A 84 -17.31 22.04 0.15
CA GLU A 84 -17.13 23.12 -0.84
C GLU A 84 -15.91 22.88 -1.72
N LEU A 85 -14.81 22.40 -1.14
CA LEU A 85 -13.62 22.00 -1.89
C LEU A 85 -13.96 20.87 -2.87
N ALA A 86 -14.67 19.83 -2.41
CA ALA A 86 -15.08 18.72 -3.27
C ALA A 86 -15.96 19.19 -4.44
N ASN A 87 -16.93 20.07 -4.20
CA ASN A 87 -17.79 20.62 -5.25
C ASN A 87 -17.01 21.46 -6.27
N THR A 88 -16.04 22.24 -5.79
CA THR A 88 -15.16 23.04 -6.67
C THR A 88 -14.33 22.14 -7.56
N LEU A 89 -13.70 21.11 -6.99
CA LEU A 89 -12.91 20.14 -7.74
C LEU A 89 -13.76 19.37 -8.77
N ARG A 90 -15.01 19.01 -8.43
CA ARG A 90 -15.93 18.36 -9.37
C ARG A 90 -16.20 19.22 -10.59
N ALA A 91 -16.42 20.52 -10.39
CA ALA A 91 -16.67 21.46 -11.49
C ALA A 91 -15.46 21.63 -12.43
N MET A 92 -14.25 21.24 -11.99
CA MET A 92 -13.04 21.28 -12.80
C MET A 92 -12.84 20.02 -13.67
N VAL A 93 -13.62 18.96 -13.44
CA VAL A 93 -13.51 17.71 -14.23
C VAL A 93 -14.22 17.90 -15.58
N PRO A 94 -13.53 17.76 -16.72
CA PRO A 94 -14.18 17.87 -18.03
C PRO A 94 -15.22 16.77 -18.24
N GLN A 95 -16.37 17.12 -18.80
CA GLN A 95 -17.45 16.17 -19.07
C GLN A 95 -17.00 15.04 -20.02
N GLU A 96 -16.13 15.35 -20.98
CA GLU A 96 -15.55 14.36 -21.91
C GLU A 96 -14.82 13.22 -21.16
N HIS A 97 -14.12 13.53 -20.06
CA HIS A 97 -13.44 12.50 -19.26
C HIS A 97 -14.42 11.60 -18.52
N LEU A 98 -15.48 12.19 -17.96
CA LEU A 98 -16.56 11.43 -17.31
C LEU A 98 -17.27 10.52 -18.31
N ASP A 99 -17.64 11.06 -19.47
CA ASP A 99 -18.33 10.31 -20.53
C ASP A 99 -17.45 9.18 -21.06
N PHE A 100 -16.15 9.43 -21.26
CA PHE A 100 -15.19 8.41 -21.69
C PHE A 100 -15.08 7.26 -20.67
N ALA A 101 -14.93 7.58 -19.38
CA ALA A 101 -14.90 6.58 -18.32
C ALA A 101 -16.19 5.76 -18.22
N LYS A 102 -17.35 6.43 -18.28
CA LYS A 102 -18.67 5.76 -18.31
C LYS A 102 -18.80 4.85 -19.51
N LYS A 103 -18.32 5.28 -20.68
CA LYS A 103 -18.33 4.48 -21.90
C LYS A 103 -17.51 3.20 -21.74
N ILE A 104 -16.30 3.27 -21.18
CA ILE A 104 -15.48 2.07 -20.93
C ILE A 104 -16.26 1.06 -20.07
N LEU A 105 -16.88 1.51 -18.98
CA LEU A 105 -17.68 0.64 -18.11
C LEU A 105 -18.88 0.03 -18.86
N ALA A 106 -19.63 0.87 -19.59
CA ALA A 106 -20.81 0.44 -20.34
C ALA A 106 -20.47 -0.56 -21.46
N ASP A 107 -19.36 -0.36 -22.18
CA ASP A 107 -18.89 -1.27 -23.23
C ASP A 107 -18.58 -2.68 -22.69
N HIS A 108 -18.24 -2.79 -21.39
CA HIS A 108 -17.97 -4.06 -20.70
C HIS A 108 -19.18 -4.59 -19.92
N GLY A 109 -20.35 -3.96 -20.05
CA GLY A 109 -21.57 -4.37 -19.34
C GLY A 109 -21.55 -4.11 -17.83
N VAL A 110 -20.64 -3.25 -17.35
CA VAL A 110 -20.56 -2.85 -15.94
C VAL A 110 -21.64 -1.84 -15.63
N PRO A 111 -22.48 -2.05 -14.61
CA PRO A 111 -23.49 -1.07 -14.21
C PRO A 111 -22.83 0.26 -13.79
N VAL A 112 -23.28 1.34 -14.44
CA VAL A 112 -22.85 2.71 -14.12
C VAL A 112 -23.92 3.35 -13.26
N GLU A 113 -23.58 3.69 -12.02
CA GLU A 113 -24.45 4.48 -11.15
C GLU A 113 -24.00 5.94 -11.14
N ASP A 114 -24.93 6.86 -11.36
CA ASP A 114 -24.72 8.28 -11.07
C ASP A 114 -24.83 8.47 -9.56
N SER A 115 -23.71 8.36 -8.84
CA SER A 115 -23.68 8.70 -7.41
C SER A 115 -22.52 9.62 -7.07
N ASP A 116 -22.85 10.66 -6.30
CA ASP A 116 -21.92 11.66 -5.78
C ASP A 116 -21.03 11.13 -4.63
N ALA A 117 -21.13 9.84 -4.29
CA ALA A 117 -20.52 9.27 -3.08
C ALA A 117 -18.98 9.25 -3.07
N ASP A 118 -18.31 9.51 -4.21
CA ASP A 118 -16.84 9.45 -4.32
C ASP A 118 -16.10 10.67 -3.79
N SER A 119 -16.77 11.80 -3.65
CA SER A 119 -16.13 13.03 -3.17
C SER A 119 -15.52 12.86 -1.78
N LEU A 120 -16.13 12.01 -0.95
CA LEU A 120 -15.70 11.79 0.43
C LEU A 120 -14.50 10.85 0.53
N GLN A 121 -14.35 9.87 -0.37
CA GLN A 121 -13.15 9.04 -0.42
C GLN A 121 -11.92 9.80 -0.94
N LEU A 122 -12.14 10.80 -1.81
CA LEU A 122 -11.13 11.78 -2.23
C LEU A 122 -10.56 12.58 -1.05
N LEU A 123 -11.39 12.87 -0.03
CA LEU A 123 -10.98 13.70 1.10
C LEU A 123 -9.98 13.00 2.03
N GLY A 124 -9.88 11.67 2.00
CA GLY A 124 -8.90 10.87 2.76
C GLY A 124 -7.42 11.16 2.44
N TRP A 125 -7.16 12.12 1.56
CA TRP A 125 -5.84 12.57 1.10
C TRP A 125 -5.53 13.99 1.59
N THR A 126 -6.34 14.53 2.51
CA THR A 126 -6.25 15.90 3.03
C THR A 126 -5.83 15.90 4.50
N GLU A 127 -5.20 16.98 4.96
CA GLU A 127 -4.86 17.17 6.38
C GLU A 127 -6.11 17.08 7.29
N ALA A 128 -7.24 17.61 6.80
CA ALA A 128 -8.51 17.63 7.52
C ALA A 128 -9.04 16.23 7.86
N THR A 129 -8.67 15.19 7.09
CA THR A 129 -9.04 13.80 7.40
C THR A 129 -7.93 13.03 8.10
N ALA A 130 -6.67 13.37 7.82
CA ALA A 130 -5.52 12.65 8.35
C ALA A 130 -5.41 12.78 9.89
N THR A 131 -5.55 14.00 10.42
CA THR A 131 -5.45 14.24 11.87
C THR A 131 -6.52 13.46 12.65
N PRO A 132 -7.82 13.54 12.33
CA PRO A 132 -8.84 12.72 13.01
C PRO A 132 -8.60 11.21 12.95
N GLN A 133 -8.06 10.69 11.83
CA GLN A 133 -7.71 9.28 11.72
C GLN A 133 -6.53 8.90 12.64
N VAL A 134 -5.51 9.77 12.74
CA VAL A 134 -4.40 9.58 13.68
C VAL A 134 -4.92 9.58 15.11
N GLU A 135 -5.78 10.52 15.49
CA GLU A 135 -6.39 10.58 16.83
C GLU A 135 -7.21 9.32 17.16
N VAL A 136 -7.92 8.75 16.18
CA VAL A 136 -8.61 7.47 16.35
C VAL A 136 -7.58 6.36 16.60
N ALA A 137 -6.58 6.23 15.73
CA ALA A 137 -5.55 5.20 15.87
C ALA A 137 -4.80 5.27 17.22
N LEU A 138 -4.52 6.47 17.72
CA LEU A 138 -3.85 6.71 19.01
C LEU A 138 -4.71 6.37 20.23
N LYS A 139 -6.02 6.12 20.08
CA LYS A 139 -6.86 5.59 21.18
C LYS A 139 -6.70 4.09 21.37
N HIS A 140 -6.14 3.38 20.40
CA HIS A 140 -5.95 1.93 20.42
C HIS A 140 -4.53 1.60 20.90
N PRO A 141 -4.33 1.03 22.12
CA PRO A 141 -2.99 0.80 22.67
C PRO A 141 -2.16 -0.24 21.89
N LYS A 142 -2.82 -1.11 21.12
CA LYS A 142 -2.18 -2.14 20.29
C LYS A 142 -1.70 -1.60 18.94
N VAL A 143 -2.11 -0.38 18.57
CA VAL A 143 -1.51 0.36 17.46
C VAL A 143 -0.19 0.94 17.92
N THR A 144 0.92 0.32 17.49
CA THR A 144 2.27 0.73 17.90
C THR A 144 3.03 1.50 16.82
N MET A 145 2.53 1.49 15.57
CA MET A 145 3.13 2.17 14.43
C MET A 145 2.09 2.91 13.58
N ILE A 146 2.39 4.16 13.24
CA ILE A 146 1.68 4.90 12.19
C ILE A 146 2.59 4.99 10.96
N ALA A 147 2.14 4.47 9.82
CA ALA A 147 2.85 4.58 8.56
C ALA A 147 2.26 5.72 7.70
N ASN A 148 3.11 6.47 7.00
CA ASN A 148 2.69 7.45 6.00
C ASN A 148 3.09 7.04 4.59
N ALA A 149 2.09 6.84 3.73
CA ALA A 149 2.28 6.46 2.33
C ALA A 149 2.59 7.62 1.39
N LEU A 150 2.32 8.87 1.76
CA LEU A 150 2.44 10.02 0.86
C LEU A 150 3.27 11.16 1.44
N GLY A 151 4.47 11.34 0.89
CA GLY A 151 5.33 12.46 1.26
C GLY A 151 5.90 12.32 2.67
N THR A 152 6.59 13.37 3.11
CA THR A 152 7.13 13.42 4.48
C THR A 152 6.04 13.94 5.40
N PRO A 153 5.67 13.24 6.49
CA PRO A 153 4.68 13.76 7.41
C PRO A 153 5.17 15.06 8.08
N PRO A 154 4.27 15.99 8.45
CA PRO A 154 4.64 17.20 9.21
C PRO A 154 5.35 16.87 10.52
N ALA A 155 6.35 17.66 10.91
CA ALA A 155 7.19 17.38 12.08
C ALA A 155 6.44 17.46 13.41
N ASP A 156 5.44 18.33 13.49
CA ASP A 156 4.51 18.44 14.62
C ASP A 156 3.62 17.20 14.76
N MET A 157 3.14 16.64 13.64
CA MET A 157 2.41 15.37 13.64
C MET A 157 3.29 14.20 14.07
N ILE A 158 4.54 14.14 13.59
CA ILE A 158 5.51 13.13 14.05
C ILE A 158 5.71 13.24 15.56
N LYS A 159 5.96 14.45 16.07
CA LYS A 159 6.13 14.69 17.50
C LYS A 159 4.90 14.27 18.29
N HIS A 160 3.69 14.57 17.81
CA HIS A 160 2.45 14.18 18.47
C HIS A 160 2.32 12.65 18.61
N ILE A 161 2.60 11.91 17.53
CA ILE A 161 2.61 10.43 17.54
C ILE A 161 3.67 9.89 18.52
N HIS A 162 4.84 10.54 18.60
CA HIS A 162 5.90 10.18 19.54
C HIS A 162 5.56 10.48 21.00
N ASP A 163 4.90 11.60 21.29
CA ASP A 163 4.46 11.97 22.65
C ASP A 163 3.48 10.92 23.22
N GLU A 164 2.74 10.28 22.32
CA GLU A 164 1.85 9.16 22.57
C GLU A 164 2.61 7.80 22.64
N GLY A 165 3.90 7.75 22.37
CA GLY A 165 4.73 6.55 22.51
C GLY A 165 4.67 5.57 21.34
N ARG A 166 4.21 6.03 20.16
CA ARG A 166 4.14 5.23 18.93
C ARG A 166 5.30 5.58 18.01
N VAL A 167 5.69 4.65 17.13
CA VAL A 167 6.71 4.92 16.11
C VAL A 167 6.08 5.38 14.80
N VAL A 168 6.81 6.19 14.04
CA VAL A 168 6.40 6.65 12.71
C VAL A 168 7.20 5.93 11.63
N ALA A 169 6.52 5.37 10.64
CA ALA A 169 7.12 4.85 9.42
C ALA A 169 6.74 5.72 8.21
N ALA A 170 7.59 5.81 7.19
CA ALA A 170 7.23 6.53 5.97
C ALA A 170 7.81 5.89 4.70
N LEU A 171 6.99 5.84 3.65
CA LEU A 171 7.36 5.29 2.35
C LEU A 171 8.20 6.27 1.53
N CYS A 172 9.21 5.76 0.84
CA CYS A 172 10.04 6.53 -0.08
C CYS A 172 10.44 5.73 -1.32
N GLY A 173 10.55 6.42 -2.46
CA GLY A 173 11.05 5.85 -3.71
C GLY A 173 12.44 6.33 -4.11
N SER A 174 13.14 7.04 -3.23
CA SER A 174 14.49 7.58 -3.50
C SER A 174 15.28 7.87 -2.21
N PRO A 175 16.62 7.82 -2.25
CA PRO A 175 17.47 8.21 -1.11
C PRO A 175 17.21 9.65 -0.64
N ARG A 176 17.04 10.60 -1.58
CA ARG A 176 16.74 12.00 -1.23
C ARG A 176 15.45 12.15 -0.42
N GLN A 177 14.42 11.37 -0.73
CA GLN A 177 13.18 11.37 0.04
C GLN A 177 13.37 10.70 1.41
N ALA A 178 14.12 9.59 1.47
CA ALA A 178 14.46 8.94 2.72
C ALA A 178 15.19 9.88 3.69
N ARG A 179 16.15 10.67 3.17
CA ARG A 179 16.83 11.72 3.94
C ARG A 179 15.85 12.75 4.53
N LYS A 180 14.89 13.23 3.74
CA LYS A 180 13.85 14.15 4.26
C LYS A 180 13.02 13.54 5.38
N HIS A 181 12.67 12.26 5.26
CA HIS A 181 11.96 11.53 6.33
C HIS A 181 12.81 11.43 7.59
N ALA A 182 14.09 11.07 7.44
CA ALA A 182 15.04 11.01 8.54
C ALA A 182 15.19 12.36 9.25
N ASP A 183 15.35 13.45 8.48
CA ASP A 183 15.51 14.80 9.02
C ASP A 183 14.23 15.31 9.73
N ALA A 184 13.06 14.78 9.34
CA ALA A 184 11.78 15.06 10.00
C ALA A 184 11.55 14.23 11.28
N GLY A 185 12.38 13.22 11.56
CA GLY A 185 12.27 12.37 12.75
C GLY A 185 11.50 11.06 12.56
N VAL A 186 11.32 10.60 11.31
CA VAL A 186 10.70 9.28 11.06
C VAL A 186 11.59 8.15 11.60
N ASP A 187 10.99 7.19 12.32
CA ASP A 187 11.68 6.07 12.98
C ASP A 187 12.05 4.93 12.04
N ILE A 188 11.23 4.67 11.02
CA ILE A 188 11.37 3.54 10.10
C ILE A 188 11.15 4.01 8.67
N ILE A 189 12.12 3.78 7.79
CA ILE A 189 12.00 4.13 6.37
C ILE A 189 11.55 2.91 5.56
N ILE A 190 10.52 3.05 4.75
CA ILE A 190 10.07 1.98 3.84
C ILE A 190 10.58 2.32 2.44
N ALA A 191 11.60 1.60 1.98
CA ALA A 191 12.23 1.80 0.67
C ALA A 191 11.50 1.00 -0.41
N GLN A 192 10.62 1.66 -1.16
CA GLN A 192 9.71 1.03 -2.11
C GLN A 192 10.25 1.04 -3.54
N GLY A 193 10.69 -0.13 -4.01
CA GLY A 193 11.11 -0.36 -5.38
C GLY A 193 9.96 -0.29 -6.38
N GLY A 194 10.29 -0.02 -7.64
CA GLY A 194 9.34 0.14 -8.74
C GLY A 194 8.54 -1.11 -9.11
N GLU A 195 8.91 -2.27 -8.56
CA GLU A 195 8.18 -3.53 -8.66
C GLU A 195 6.91 -3.57 -7.78
N ALA A 196 6.79 -2.68 -6.80
CA ALA A 196 5.66 -2.62 -5.88
C ALA A 196 4.33 -2.32 -6.59
N GLY A 197 3.23 -2.89 -6.07
CA GLY A 197 1.87 -2.50 -6.47
C GLY A 197 1.45 -1.15 -5.88
N GLY A 198 0.48 -0.49 -6.49
CA GLY A 198 0.05 0.85 -6.08
C GLY A 198 1.04 1.94 -6.47
N HIS A 199 0.95 3.12 -5.86
CA HIS A 199 1.86 4.24 -6.13
C HIS A 199 3.30 3.85 -5.84
N CYS A 200 4.16 3.93 -6.86
CA CYS A 200 5.56 3.56 -6.75
C CYS A 200 6.48 4.35 -7.70
N GLY A 201 7.76 4.41 -7.31
CA GLY A 201 8.84 4.98 -8.11
C GLY A 201 9.25 4.09 -9.29
N GLU A 202 10.38 4.42 -9.93
CA GLU A 202 10.89 3.69 -11.11
C GLU A 202 12.10 2.82 -10.79
N VAL A 203 12.80 3.12 -9.69
CA VAL A 203 14.05 2.44 -9.32
C VAL A 203 13.71 1.07 -8.74
N GLY A 204 14.30 0.01 -9.31
CA GLY A 204 14.11 -1.35 -8.83
C GLY A 204 14.70 -1.60 -7.45
N SER A 205 14.11 -2.54 -6.71
CA SER A 205 14.43 -2.85 -5.31
C SER A 205 15.91 -3.14 -5.06
N ILE A 206 16.54 -3.97 -5.89
CA ILE A 206 17.97 -4.34 -5.73
C ILE A 206 18.91 -3.14 -5.82
N VAL A 207 18.49 -2.08 -6.51
CA VAL A 207 19.24 -0.81 -6.64
C VAL A 207 18.85 0.15 -5.52
N LEU A 208 17.55 0.29 -5.24
CA LEU A 208 17.03 1.29 -4.31
C LEU A 208 17.40 0.99 -2.85
N TRP A 209 17.18 -0.25 -2.39
CA TRP A 209 17.32 -0.61 -0.97
C TRP A 209 18.69 -0.26 -0.38
N PRO A 210 19.84 -0.70 -0.94
CA PRO A 210 21.14 -0.39 -0.33
C PRO A 210 21.48 1.10 -0.39
N GLN A 211 20.98 1.84 -1.39
CA GLN A 211 21.17 3.29 -1.44
C GLN A 211 20.42 4.00 -0.31
N VAL A 212 19.17 3.60 -0.05
CA VAL A 212 18.37 4.16 1.05
C VAL A 212 18.97 3.78 2.40
N VAL A 213 19.33 2.51 2.62
CA VAL A 213 20.00 2.04 3.85
C VAL A 213 21.24 2.88 4.16
N LYS A 214 22.12 3.06 3.17
CA LYS A 214 23.32 3.88 3.34
C LYS A 214 22.99 5.34 3.65
N GLU A 215 21.97 5.89 2.99
CA GLU A 215 21.59 7.29 3.14
C GLU A 215 21.10 7.62 4.54
N VAL A 216 20.29 6.75 5.18
CA VAL A 216 19.63 7.07 6.46
C VAL A 216 20.20 6.36 7.67
N ALA A 217 21.28 5.59 7.52
CA ALA A 217 21.90 4.89 8.63
C ALA A 217 22.17 5.83 9.83
N PRO A 218 21.84 5.42 11.07
CA PRO A 218 21.45 4.07 11.49
C PRO A 218 19.93 3.79 11.53
N ILE A 219 19.08 4.64 10.94
CA ILE A 219 17.62 4.46 10.97
C ILE A 219 17.23 3.14 10.24
N PRO A 220 16.38 2.28 10.82
CA PRO A 220 15.98 1.02 10.21
C PRO A 220 15.22 1.24 8.90
N VAL A 221 15.53 0.41 7.91
CA VAL A 221 14.87 0.41 6.60
C VAL A 221 14.13 -0.89 6.37
N LEU A 222 12.86 -0.82 5.96
CA LEU A 222 12.11 -1.94 5.41
C LEU A 222 12.23 -1.94 3.89
N GLY A 223 12.61 -3.08 3.30
CA GLY A 223 12.58 -3.26 1.85
C GLY A 223 11.14 -3.48 1.39
N ALA A 224 10.64 -2.68 0.44
CA ALA A 224 9.35 -2.84 -0.19
C ALA A 224 9.48 -2.98 -1.71
N GLY A 225 8.54 -3.69 -2.32
CA GLY A 225 8.48 -3.91 -3.77
C GLY A 225 9.22 -5.18 -4.22
N GLY A 226 8.53 -6.02 -4.98
CA GLY A 226 9.16 -7.24 -5.52
C GLY A 226 9.34 -8.39 -4.51
N ILE A 227 8.67 -8.36 -3.36
CA ILE A 227 8.79 -9.40 -2.31
C ILE A 227 7.51 -10.25 -2.25
N GLY A 228 7.65 -11.54 -2.58
CA GLY A 228 6.61 -12.58 -2.60
C GLY A 228 7.11 -13.96 -2.14
N SER A 229 8.35 -14.04 -1.64
CA SER A 229 9.01 -15.30 -1.23
C SER A 229 10.06 -15.05 -0.14
N GLY A 230 10.45 -16.11 0.59
CA GLY A 230 11.50 -16.08 1.59
C GLY A 230 12.88 -15.73 1.05
N GLN A 231 13.20 -16.16 -0.17
CA GLN A 231 14.47 -15.82 -0.83
C GLN A 231 14.57 -14.32 -1.11
N GLN A 232 13.46 -13.67 -1.46
CA GLN A 232 13.42 -12.22 -1.67
C GLN A 232 13.54 -11.45 -0.35
N ILE A 233 13.04 -12.00 0.76
CA ILE A 233 13.27 -11.43 2.09
C ILE A 233 14.74 -11.59 2.50
N ALA A 234 15.35 -12.75 2.23
CA ALA A 234 16.78 -12.96 2.45
C ALA A 234 17.62 -11.93 1.67
N ALA A 235 17.26 -11.65 0.41
CA ALA A 235 17.91 -10.61 -0.37
C ALA A 235 17.76 -9.21 0.24
N ALA A 236 16.57 -8.85 0.73
CA ALA A 236 16.34 -7.56 1.39
C ALA A 236 17.23 -7.41 2.64
N LEU A 237 17.29 -8.44 3.50
CA LEU A 237 18.13 -8.42 4.70
C LEU A 237 19.63 -8.38 4.35
N ALA A 238 20.05 -9.13 3.33
CA ALA A 238 21.44 -9.12 2.85
C ALA A 238 21.87 -7.74 2.29
N LEU A 239 20.91 -6.96 1.77
CA LEU A 239 21.13 -5.59 1.28
C LEU A 239 21.05 -4.53 2.40
N GLY A 240 20.91 -4.96 3.66
CA GLY A 240 20.96 -4.10 4.85
C GLY A 240 19.60 -3.60 5.33
N CYS A 241 18.48 -4.04 4.74
CA CYS A 241 17.17 -3.80 5.32
C CYS A 241 17.00 -4.59 6.62
N GLN A 242 16.15 -4.11 7.52
CA GLN A 242 15.80 -4.79 8.77
C GLN A 242 14.46 -5.53 8.70
N GLY A 243 13.81 -5.54 7.54
CA GLY A 243 12.60 -6.30 7.28
C GLY A 243 12.03 -6.07 5.89
N ALA A 244 10.91 -6.73 5.62
CA ALA A 244 10.21 -6.70 4.35
C ALA A 244 8.79 -6.14 4.52
N TRP A 245 8.48 -5.08 3.78
CA TRP A 245 7.13 -4.52 3.66
C TRP A 245 6.45 -5.06 2.40
N THR A 246 5.41 -5.85 2.60
CA THR A 246 4.75 -6.65 1.57
C THR A 246 3.28 -6.29 1.47
N GLY A 247 2.75 -6.28 0.24
CA GLY A 247 1.35 -5.91 -0.04
C GLY A 247 0.65 -6.93 -0.92
N SER A 248 1.16 -7.14 -2.12
CA SER A 248 0.48 -7.95 -3.15
C SER A 248 0.20 -9.40 -2.75
N GLN A 249 1.06 -10.02 -1.93
CA GLN A 249 0.84 -11.40 -1.46
C GLN A 249 -0.50 -11.53 -0.70
N TRP A 250 -0.88 -10.51 0.06
CA TRP A 250 -2.06 -10.52 0.92
C TRP A 250 -3.38 -10.36 0.16
N LEU A 251 -3.31 -10.20 -1.17
CA LEU A 251 -4.48 -10.30 -2.06
C LEU A 251 -4.89 -11.76 -2.31
N MET A 252 -3.96 -12.69 -2.13
CA MET A 252 -4.08 -14.12 -2.43
C MET A 252 -4.11 -14.99 -1.17
N VAL A 253 -4.73 -14.48 -0.10
CA VAL A 253 -4.92 -15.24 1.15
C VAL A 253 -6.40 -15.43 1.47
N GLU A 254 -6.73 -16.46 2.24
CA GLU A 254 -8.10 -16.78 2.66
C GLU A 254 -8.75 -15.63 3.44
N GLU A 255 -7.95 -14.86 4.18
CA GLU A 255 -8.41 -13.72 4.99
C GLU A 255 -8.62 -12.44 4.16
N SER A 256 -8.28 -12.45 2.88
CA SER A 256 -8.52 -11.31 1.98
C SER A 256 -10.01 -11.18 1.65
N SER A 257 -10.51 -9.96 1.55
CA SER A 257 -11.87 -9.68 1.07
C SER A 257 -12.01 -9.80 -0.46
N ASN A 258 -10.94 -10.14 -1.18
CA ASN A 258 -10.98 -10.35 -2.62
C ASN A 258 -11.87 -11.55 -2.97
N THR A 259 -12.68 -11.37 -4.01
CA THR A 259 -13.55 -12.41 -4.53
C THR A 259 -12.79 -13.45 -5.35
N PRO A 260 -13.36 -14.66 -5.57
CA PRO A 260 -12.74 -15.68 -6.41
C PRO A 260 -12.41 -15.20 -7.83
N VAL A 261 -13.23 -14.32 -8.41
CA VAL A 261 -12.97 -13.77 -9.75
C VAL A 261 -11.75 -12.83 -9.77
N GLN A 262 -11.57 -12.00 -8.74
CA GLN A 262 -10.38 -11.16 -8.60
C GLN A 262 -9.12 -12.01 -8.38
N GLN A 263 -9.19 -13.03 -7.53
CA GLN A 263 -8.06 -13.95 -7.29
C GLN A 263 -7.70 -14.77 -8.53
N ALA A 264 -8.68 -15.19 -9.32
CA ALA A 264 -8.44 -15.87 -10.59
C ALA A 264 -7.71 -14.96 -11.60
N ALA A 265 -8.02 -13.66 -11.64
CA ALA A 265 -7.30 -12.70 -12.48
C ALA A 265 -5.82 -12.59 -12.09
N TYR A 266 -5.51 -12.59 -10.79
CA TYR A 266 -4.13 -12.60 -10.31
C TYR A 266 -3.38 -13.89 -10.63
N ILE A 267 -4.03 -15.06 -10.51
CA ILE A 267 -3.41 -16.36 -10.86
C ILE A 267 -3.08 -16.45 -12.35
N LYS A 268 -3.90 -15.85 -13.22
CA LYS A 268 -3.71 -15.85 -14.67
C LYS A 268 -2.53 -14.97 -15.12
N ALA A 269 -2.18 -13.96 -14.32
CA ALA A 269 -1.19 -12.94 -14.68
C ALA A 269 0.25 -13.39 -14.48
N ASP A 270 1.17 -12.83 -15.27
CA ASP A 270 2.61 -12.93 -15.08
C ASP A 270 3.25 -11.59 -14.65
N SER A 271 4.56 -11.61 -14.39
CA SER A 271 5.32 -10.44 -13.92
C SER A 271 5.35 -9.23 -14.87
N ARG A 272 5.04 -9.43 -16.16
CA ARG A 272 4.97 -8.42 -17.24
C ARG A 272 3.57 -7.87 -17.44
N ASP A 273 2.54 -8.53 -16.90
CA ASP A 273 1.15 -8.11 -17.03
C ASP A 273 0.78 -6.95 -16.10
N THR A 274 1.73 -6.40 -15.35
CA THR A 274 1.53 -5.16 -14.59
C THR A 274 2.03 -3.93 -15.35
N VAL A 275 1.33 -2.82 -15.19
CA VAL A 275 1.68 -1.52 -15.79
C VAL A 275 1.68 -0.43 -14.73
N ARG A 276 2.60 0.53 -14.84
CA ARG A 276 2.52 1.80 -14.11
C ARG A 276 1.72 2.77 -14.96
N SER A 277 0.50 3.10 -14.53
CA SER A 277 -0.37 4.03 -15.26
C SER A 277 -0.92 5.11 -14.32
N ARG A 278 -1.33 6.24 -14.91
CA ARG A 278 -2.02 7.35 -14.24
C ARG A 278 -3.54 7.23 -14.35
N SER A 279 -4.07 6.22 -15.06
CA SER A 279 -5.47 6.09 -15.48
C SER A 279 -6.51 6.11 -14.36
N PHE A 280 -6.17 5.72 -13.13
CA PHE A 280 -7.09 5.80 -11.98
C PHE A 280 -6.86 7.03 -11.10
N THR A 281 -5.62 7.29 -10.70
CA THR A 281 -5.38 8.27 -9.62
C THR A 281 -4.81 9.59 -10.12
N GLY A 282 -4.41 9.66 -11.40
CA GLY A 282 -3.71 10.80 -11.99
C GLY A 282 -2.22 10.84 -11.64
N LYS A 283 -1.74 9.95 -10.77
CA LYS A 283 -0.33 9.73 -10.42
C LYS A 283 0.08 8.29 -10.79
N PRO A 284 1.34 8.04 -11.19
CA PRO A 284 1.77 6.69 -11.52
C PRO A 284 1.54 5.70 -10.37
N ALA A 285 0.75 4.66 -10.64
CA ALA A 285 0.53 3.53 -9.77
C ALA A 285 0.64 2.23 -10.57
N ARG A 286 1.27 1.20 -10.00
CA ARG A 286 1.37 -0.12 -10.61
C ARG A 286 0.14 -0.96 -10.30
N MET A 287 -0.44 -1.52 -11.34
CA MET A 287 -1.63 -2.36 -11.28
C MET A 287 -1.60 -3.39 -12.40
N LEU A 288 -2.50 -4.36 -12.34
CA LEU A 288 -2.70 -5.28 -13.45
C LEU A 288 -3.15 -4.50 -14.69
N ARG A 289 -2.52 -4.78 -15.84
CA ARG A 289 -2.92 -4.24 -17.14
C ARG A 289 -4.26 -4.86 -17.53
N ASN A 290 -5.16 -4.00 -17.97
CA ASN A 290 -6.49 -4.36 -18.42
C ASN A 290 -7.04 -3.30 -19.38
N ASP A 291 -8.27 -3.50 -19.85
CA ASP A 291 -8.88 -2.69 -20.91
C ASP A 291 -9.09 -1.23 -20.48
N TRP A 292 -9.31 -0.98 -19.18
CA TRP A 292 -9.28 0.37 -18.63
C TRP A 292 -7.89 1.02 -18.81
N THR A 293 -6.84 0.38 -18.30
CA THR A 293 -5.49 0.96 -18.41
C THR A 293 -5.06 1.17 -19.85
N GLU A 294 -5.42 0.28 -20.77
CA GLU A 294 -5.06 0.40 -22.18
C GLU A 294 -5.83 1.52 -22.88
N ALA A 295 -7.12 1.69 -22.57
CA ALA A 295 -7.95 2.74 -23.14
C ALA A 295 -7.38 4.14 -22.84
N TRP A 296 -6.90 4.38 -21.63
CA TRP A 296 -6.33 5.68 -21.22
C TRP A 296 -4.94 5.99 -21.80
N GLU A 297 -4.23 4.99 -22.31
CA GLU A 297 -2.92 5.20 -22.95
C GLU A 297 -3.04 5.50 -24.46
N GLN A 298 -4.19 5.19 -25.09
CA GLN A 298 -4.37 5.38 -26.53
C GLN A 298 -4.16 6.85 -26.95
N PRO A 299 -3.53 7.11 -28.12
CA PRO A 299 -3.27 8.48 -28.60
C PRO A 299 -4.53 9.31 -28.81
N ASP A 300 -5.60 8.70 -29.31
CA ASP A 300 -6.84 9.37 -29.71
C ASP A 300 -7.83 9.58 -28.56
N ASN A 301 -7.54 9.04 -27.37
CA ASN A 301 -8.38 9.15 -26.18
C ASN A 301 -7.91 10.27 -25.24
N PRO A 302 -8.79 10.79 -24.36
CA PRO A 302 -8.41 11.78 -23.35
C PRO A 302 -7.23 11.31 -22.50
N LYS A 303 -6.33 12.23 -22.16
CA LYS A 303 -5.21 11.91 -21.27
C LYS A 303 -5.65 11.96 -19.80
N PRO A 304 -5.09 11.09 -18.93
CA PRO A 304 -5.39 11.13 -17.50
C PRO A 304 -5.08 12.49 -16.89
N LEU A 305 -6.04 13.02 -16.13
CA LEU A 305 -5.93 14.26 -15.37
C LEU A 305 -4.90 14.13 -14.24
N GLY A 306 -4.54 15.26 -13.63
CA GLY A 306 -3.76 15.27 -12.40
C GLY A 306 -4.55 14.68 -11.22
N MET A 307 -3.84 14.34 -10.15
CA MET A 307 -4.47 14.10 -8.86
C MET A 307 -4.94 15.46 -8.28
N PRO A 308 -6.14 15.57 -7.70
CA PRO A 308 -7.06 14.48 -7.42
C PRO A 308 -8.16 14.27 -8.49
N LEU A 309 -8.22 15.13 -9.51
CA LEU A 309 -9.29 15.15 -10.53
C LEU A 309 -9.47 13.81 -11.27
N GLN A 310 -8.38 13.07 -11.56
CA GLN A 310 -8.53 11.78 -12.25
C GLN A 310 -9.27 10.75 -11.41
N TYR A 311 -9.11 10.75 -10.09
CA TYR A 311 -9.84 9.82 -9.23
C TYR A 311 -11.34 10.17 -9.17
N MET A 312 -11.69 11.45 -9.38
CA MET A 312 -13.09 11.86 -9.51
C MET A 312 -13.73 11.29 -10.78
N VAL A 313 -12.93 11.05 -11.82
CA VAL A 313 -13.35 10.36 -13.04
C VAL A 313 -13.40 8.85 -12.80
N SER A 314 -12.34 8.25 -12.26
CA SER A 314 -12.25 6.79 -12.15
C SER A 314 -12.95 6.20 -10.93
N GLY A 315 -13.42 7.01 -9.98
CA GLY A 315 -14.03 6.55 -8.73
C GLY A 315 -15.17 5.56 -8.97
N MET A 316 -15.98 5.79 -10.01
CA MET A 316 -17.02 4.86 -10.48
C MET A 316 -16.48 3.47 -10.83
N ALA A 317 -15.33 3.39 -11.49
CA ALA A 317 -14.70 2.12 -11.83
C ALA A 317 -14.15 1.40 -10.58
N VAL A 318 -13.60 2.16 -9.62
CA VAL A 318 -13.14 1.60 -8.33
C VAL A 318 -14.31 1.06 -7.52
N ARG A 319 -15.43 1.78 -7.43
CA ARG A 319 -16.64 1.26 -6.77
C ARG A 319 -17.20 0.03 -7.49
N ALA A 320 -17.25 0.08 -8.82
CA ALA A 320 -17.73 -1.06 -9.62
C ALA A 320 -16.88 -2.31 -9.44
N THR A 321 -15.55 -2.15 -9.28
CA THR A 321 -14.63 -3.27 -8.97
C THR A 321 -15.06 -4.05 -7.74
N ASN A 322 -15.54 -3.35 -6.70
CA ASN A 322 -15.96 -3.95 -5.44
C ASN A 322 -17.42 -4.45 -5.48
N ARG A 323 -18.31 -3.72 -6.16
CA ARG A 323 -19.76 -4.00 -6.16
C ARG A 323 -20.19 -5.00 -7.23
N TYR A 324 -19.53 -4.98 -8.38
CA TYR A 324 -19.80 -5.81 -9.55
C TYR A 324 -18.52 -6.53 -10.01
N PRO A 325 -17.87 -7.33 -9.14
CA PRO A 325 -16.55 -7.89 -9.41
C PRO A 325 -16.53 -8.87 -10.60
N ASN A 326 -17.67 -9.51 -10.92
CA ASN A 326 -17.74 -10.43 -12.06
C ASN A 326 -17.82 -9.67 -13.39
N GLU A 327 -18.56 -8.57 -13.41
CA GLU A 327 -18.79 -7.72 -14.58
C GLU A 327 -17.59 -6.82 -14.87
N SER A 328 -16.88 -6.38 -13.82
CA SER A 328 -15.81 -5.38 -13.93
C SER A 328 -14.41 -5.95 -14.08
N VAL A 329 -14.22 -7.27 -14.12
CA VAL A 329 -12.89 -7.92 -14.08
C VAL A 329 -11.92 -7.36 -15.14
N ASP A 330 -12.40 -7.07 -16.35
CA ASP A 330 -11.60 -6.57 -17.48
C ASP A 330 -11.29 -5.06 -17.40
N VAL A 331 -11.91 -4.34 -16.46
CA VAL A 331 -11.73 -2.89 -16.25
C VAL A 331 -11.46 -2.52 -14.80
N ALA A 332 -11.22 -3.52 -13.95
CA ALA A 332 -11.11 -3.39 -12.50
C ALA A 332 -9.86 -2.61 -12.06
N PHE A 333 -9.98 -1.90 -10.94
CA PHE A 333 -8.83 -1.32 -10.26
C PHE A 333 -8.09 -2.39 -9.47
N ASN A 334 -6.97 -2.89 -9.99
CA ASN A 334 -6.22 -4.01 -9.42
C ASN A 334 -4.75 -3.64 -9.05
N PRO A 335 -4.50 -2.85 -8.00
CA PRO A 335 -3.14 -2.56 -7.54
C PRO A 335 -2.40 -3.83 -7.13
N VAL A 336 -1.40 -4.22 -7.91
CA VAL A 336 -0.60 -5.42 -7.67
C VAL A 336 0.80 -5.23 -8.23
N GLY A 337 1.80 -5.72 -7.50
CA GLY A 337 3.20 -5.67 -7.88
C GLY A 337 3.59 -6.81 -8.81
N GLN A 338 4.81 -6.76 -9.32
CA GLN A 338 5.31 -7.76 -10.30
C GLN A 338 5.42 -9.18 -9.74
N VAL A 339 5.34 -9.35 -8.41
CA VAL A 339 5.26 -10.66 -7.75
C VAL A 339 3.97 -11.41 -8.06
N VAL A 340 2.98 -10.78 -8.70
CA VAL A 340 1.76 -11.44 -9.18
C VAL A 340 2.06 -12.70 -10.00
N GLY A 341 3.15 -12.69 -10.79
CA GLY A 341 3.58 -13.85 -11.56
C GLY A 341 4.02 -15.07 -10.73
N GLN A 342 4.10 -14.95 -9.40
CA GLN A 342 4.40 -16.04 -8.47
C GLN A 342 3.12 -16.68 -7.89
N PHE A 343 1.95 -16.05 -8.05
CA PHE A 343 0.72 -16.53 -7.43
C PHE A 343 0.17 -17.75 -8.15
N ARG A 344 -0.18 -18.79 -7.37
CA ARG A 344 -0.66 -20.08 -7.90
C ARG A 344 -1.95 -20.55 -7.25
N LYS A 345 -2.16 -20.19 -5.99
CA LYS A 345 -3.32 -20.58 -5.20
C LYS A 345 -3.54 -19.58 -4.07
N VAL A 346 -4.75 -19.61 -3.52
CA VAL A 346 -5.11 -18.95 -2.28
C VAL A 346 -4.67 -19.85 -1.13
N GLU A 347 -4.05 -19.27 -0.10
CA GLU A 347 -3.59 -19.99 1.09
C GLU A 347 -3.86 -19.16 2.34
N LYS A 348 -3.86 -19.78 3.52
CA LYS A 348 -3.92 -19.02 4.78
C LYS A 348 -2.72 -18.12 4.96
N SER A 349 -2.92 -16.94 5.55
CA SER A 349 -1.83 -16.01 5.86
C SER A 349 -0.71 -16.68 6.69
N ALA A 350 -1.08 -17.54 7.64
CA ALA A 350 -0.10 -18.30 8.44
C ALA A 350 0.75 -19.27 7.60
N ALA A 351 0.14 -19.94 6.60
CA ALA A 351 0.87 -20.84 5.71
C ALA A 351 1.84 -20.08 4.79
N VAL A 352 1.48 -18.87 4.35
CA VAL A 352 2.38 -17.98 3.62
C VAL A 352 3.58 -17.60 4.47
N ILE A 353 3.36 -17.19 5.73
CA ILE A 353 4.45 -16.83 6.65
C ILE A 353 5.37 -18.03 6.89
N GLU A 354 4.82 -19.20 7.21
CA GLU A 354 5.60 -20.43 7.42
C GLU A 354 6.46 -20.77 6.18
N ARG A 355 5.85 -20.74 5.00
CA ARG A 355 6.54 -21.00 3.74
C ARG A 355 7.67 -20.00 3.50
N TRP A 356 7.43 -18.71 3.72
CA TRP A 356 8.47 -17.68 3.56
C TRP A 356 9.62 -17.85 4.55
N VAL A 357 9.35 -18.28 5.78
CA VAL A 357 10.41 -18.60 6.76
C VAL A 357 11.24 -19.80 6.29
N GLN A 358 10.60 -20.86 5.79
CA GLN A 358 11.30 -22.02 5.23
C GLN A 358 12.16 -21.64 4.01
N GLU A 359 11.57 -20.94 3.03
CA GLU A 359 12.25 -20.44 1.83
C GLU A 359 13.45 -19.52 2.18
N TYR A 360 13.33 -18.71 3.24
CA TYR A 360 14.43 -17.88 3.76
C TYR A 360 15.57 -18.75 4.30
N LEU A 361 15.24 -19.77 5.11
CA LEU A 361 16.24 -20.68 5.68
C LEU A 361 16.97 -21.46 4.58
N GLU A 362 16.25 -21.89 3.54
CA GLU A 362 16.84 -22.52 2.36
C GLU A 362 17.81 -21.58 1.62
N ALA A 363 17.40 -20.33 1.35
CA ALA A 363 18.26 -19.36 0.69
C ALA A 363 19.53 -19.05 1.48
N THR A 364 19.40 -18.85 2.79
CA THR A 364 20.55 -18.53 3.66
C THR A 364 21.45 -19.74 3.86
N GLY A 365 20.88 -20.95 3.99
CA GLY A 365 21.63 -22.19 3.97
C GLY A 365 22.43 -22.35 2.67
N LYS A 366 21.83 -22.03 1.52
CA LYS A 366 22.54 -22.08 0.23
C LYS A 366 23.71 -21.12 0.16
N LEU A 367 23.56 -19.90 0.68
CA LEU A 367 24.65 -18.93 0.76
C LEU A 367 25.80 -19.44 1.65
N ASN A 368 25.49 -20.08 2.78
CA ASN A 368 26.52 -20.68 3.64
C ASN A 368 27.29 -21.78 2.92
N GLU A 369 26.61 -22.70 2.22
CA GLU A 369 27.28 -23.73 1.42
C GLU A 369 28.23 -23.13 0.38
N LEU A 370 27.83 -22.05 -0.29
CA LEU A 370 28.66 -21.37 -1.28
C LEU A 370 29.90 -20.73 -0.64
N ASN A 371 29.75 -20.13 0.54
CA ASN A 371 30.87 -19.54 1.28
C ASN A 371 31.85 -20.60 1.77
N GLU A 372 31.35 -21.70 2.34
CA GLU A 372 32.17 -22.84 2.77
C GLU A 372 32.93 -23.46 1.60
N ALA A 373 32.28 -23.62 0.44
CA ALA A 373 32.93 -24.14 -0.77
C ALA A 373 33.99 -23.19 -1.34
N ALA A 374 33.87 -21.88 -1.11
CA ALA A 374 34.86 -20.88 -1.54
C ALA A 374 36.14 -20.89 -0.70
N GLY A 375 36.17 -21.62 0.43
CA GLY A 375 37.35 -21.75 1.29
C GLY A 375 37.77 -20.46 1.98
N VAL A 376 36.83 -19.54 2.20
CA VAL A 376 37.03 -18.28 2.94
C VAL A 376 36.78 -18.49 4.42
#